data_AF-A0AAV1L7A5-F1
#
_entry.id   AF-A0AAV1L7A5-F1
#
_cell.length_a   1.000
_cell.length_b   1.000
_cell.length_c   1.000
_cell.angle_alpha   90.00
_cell.angle_beta   90.00
_cell.angle_gamma   90.00
#
_symmetry.space_group_name_H-M   'P 1'
#
loop_
_entity.id
_entity.type
_entity.pdbx_description
1 polymer ?
#
loop_
_entity_poly.entity_id
_entity_poly.type
_entity_poly.pdbx_seq_one_letter_code
_entity_poly.pdbx_strand_id
1 'polypeptide(L)'
;MKIHTGEKPYSCHICEHRFITKSLLQRHIKIHTGEKPYSCHICEYRCIRNSQLQIHIKIHTGEKRYSCHICEHRFITKSDLQKHMKKQSIANTYKNTYWRKTNTMSHL
;
A
#
# COMPACT_ATOMS: atom_id res chain seq x y z
N MET A 1 -24.86 13.18 6.28
CA MET A 1 -24.05 12.59 5.19
C MET A 1 -23.13 13.67 4.62
N LYS A 2 -21.82 13.47 4.60
CA LYS A 2 -20.91 14.36 3.85
C LYS A 2 -20.77 13.76 2.46
N ILE A 3 -21.60 14.25 1.55
CA ILE A 3 -21.69 13.77 0.16
C ILE A 3 -20.34 14.00 -0.51
N HIS A 4 -19.83 12.98 -1.20
CA HIS A 4 -18.54 13.02 -1.88
C HIS A 4 -18.69 13.81 -3.19
N THR A 5 -18.74 15.15 -3.12
CA THR A 5 -18.89 16.02 -4.30
C THR A 5 -17.64 16.04 -5.20
N GLY A 6 -16.57 15.34 -4.82
CA GLY A 6 -15.29 15.36 -5.53
C GLY A 6 -14.51 16.68 -5.39
N GLU A 7 -15.14 17.72 -4.85
CA GLU A 7 -14.53 19.02 -4.63
C GLU A 7 -13.38 18.94 -3.62
N LYS A 8 -12.26 19.57 -3.98
CA LYS A 8 -11.04 19.67 -3.17
C LYS A 8 -10.76 21.14 -2.87
N PRO A 9 -11.53 21.77 -1.95
CA PRO A 9 -11.43 23.20 -1.72
C PRO A 9 -10.13 23.60 -1.03
N TYR A 10 -9.44 22.68 -0.35
CA TYR A 10 -8.23 22.99 0.42
C TYR A 10 -6.96 22.74 -0.40
N SER A 11 -6.26 23.78 -0.82
CA SER A 11 -4.98 23.67 -1.55
C SER A 11 -3.77 23.68 -0.62
N CYS A 12 -2.72 22.96 -1.00
CA CYS A 12 -1.39 23.14 -0.44
C CYS A 12 -0.78 24.43 -0.99
N HIS A 13 -0.04 25.16 -0.16
CA HIS A 13 0.67 26.38 -0.57
C HIS A 13 2.11 26.10 -1.02
N ILE A 14 2.61 24.87 -0.80
CA ILE A 14 3.98 24.45 -1.13
C ILE A 14 4.00 23.65 -2.45
N CYS A 15 2.89 22.99 -2.78
CA CYS A 15 2.72 22.26 -4.05
C CYS A 15 1.27 22.37 -4.53
N GLU A 16 1.00 21.88 -5.74
CA GLU A 16 -0.31 22.02 -6.39
C GLU A 16 -1.39 21.04 -5.87
N HIS A 17 -1.08 20.23 -4.85
CA HIS A 17 -2.03 19.25 -4.33
C HIS A 17 -3.21 19.90 -3.61
N ARG A 18 -4.41 19.36 -3.87
CA ARG A 18 -5.66 19.79 -3.24
C ARG A 18 -6.31 18.65 -2.46
N PHE A 19 -7.03 19.00 -1.39
CA PHE A 19 -7.62 18.09 -0.42
C PHE A 19 -9.08 18.43 -0.15
N ILE A 20 -9.86 17.40 0.19
CA ILE A 20 -11.29 17.50 0.47
C ILE A 20 -11.55 18.06 1.88
N THR A 21 -10.60 17.90 2.79
CA THR A 21 -10.71 18.42 4.17
C THR A 21 -9.44 19.14 4.61
N LYS A 22 -9.61 20.12 5.50
CA LYS A 22 -8.49 20.81 6.16
C LYS A 22 -7.56 19.85 6.91
N SER A 23 -8.11 18.82 7.56
CA SER A 23 -7.31 17.81 8.28
C SER A 23 -6.38 17.01 7.37
N LEU A 24 -6.82 16.69 6.14
CA LEU A 24 -5.99 16.02 5.15
C LEU A 24 -4.87 16.93 4.64
N LEU A 25 -5.17 18.21 4.39
CA LEU A 25 -4.18 19.22 4.02
C LEU A 25 -3.13 19.39 5.13
N GLN A 26 -3.54 19.57 6.39
CA GLN A 26 -2.62 19.73 7.52
C GLN A 26 -1.68 18.54 7.68
N ARG A 27 -2.22 17.32 7.53
CA ARG A 27 -1.41 16.11 7.53
C ARG A 27 -0.43 16.06 6.36
N HIS A 28 -0.82 16.53 5.18
CA HIS A 28 0.05 16.58 4.01
C HIS A 28 1.18 17.59 4.18
N ILE A 29 0.92 18.76 4.77
CA ILE A 29 1.96 19.79 5.04
C ILE A 29 3.13 19.22 5.85
N LYS A 30 2.87 18.26 6.75
CA LYS A 30 3.93 17.56 7.51
C LYS A 30 4.98 16.89 6.62
N ILE A 31 4.63 16.51 5.39
CA ILE A 31 5.58 15.95 4.42
C ILE A 31 6.60 17.00 3.97
N HIS A 32 6.15 18.25 3.75
CA HIS A 32 7.04 19.35 3.36
C HIS A 32 7.92 19.83 4.52
N THR A 33 7.36 19.92 5.72
CA THR A 33 8.11 20.35 6.91
C THR A 33 9.08 19.29 7.46
N GLY A 34 8.89 18.02 7.07
CA GLY A 34 9.64 16.91 7.64
C GLY A 34 9.24 16.54 9.08
N GLU A 35 8.17 17.14 9.64
CA GLU A 35 7.70 16.87 10.99
C GLU A 35 7.27 15.40 11.13
N LYS A 36 7.99 14.64 11.97
CA LYS A 36 7.71 13.22 12.27
C LYS A 36 7.41 13.05 13.76
N PRO A 37 6.16 13.34 14.17
CA PRO A 37 5.78 13.35 15.59
C PRO A 37 5.73 11.95 16.22
N TYR A 38 5.66 10.88 15.42
CA TYR A 38 5.58 9.52 15.94
C TYR A 38 6.94 8.83 15.82
N SER A 39 7.52 8.43 16.95
CA SER A 39 8.79 7.69 17.04
C SER A 39 8.56 6.24 17.45
N CYS A 40 9.39 5.34 16.91
CA CYS A 40 9.50 3.99 17.44
C CYS A 40 10.27 4.00 18.76
N HIS A 41 9.86 3.15 19.69
CA HIS A 41 10.56 2.98 20.97
C HIS A 41 11.63 1.88 20.91
N ILE A 42 11.69 1.12 19.80
CA ILE A 42 12.63 0.00 19.60
C ILE A 42 13.83 0.44 18.74
N CYS A 43 13.64 1.41 17.85
CA CYS A 43 14.69 1.94 16.98
C CYS A 43 14.47 3.41 16.68
N GLU A 44 15.39 4.04 15.93
CA GLU A 44 15.35 5.48 15.59
C GLU A 44 14.32 5.84 14.51
N TYR A 45 13.46 4.90 14.10
CA TYR A 45 12.45 5.16 13.08
C TYR A 45 11.41 6.18 13.53
N ARG A 46 11.12 7.17 12.67
CA ARG A 46 10.10 8.20 12.91
C ARG A 46 9.19 8.37 11.69
N CYS A 47 7.91 8.66 11.92
CA CYS A 47 6.92 8.82 10.85
C CYS A 47 5.86 9.89 11.16
N ILE A 48 5.09 10.24 10.12
CA ILE A 48 4.09 11.32 10.15
C ILE A 48 2.76 10.85 10.76
N ARG A 49 2.43 9.56 10.65
CA ARG A 49 1.14 9.00 11.06
C ARG A 49 1.30 7.88 12.07
N ASN A 50 0.47 7.87 13.11
CA ASN A 50 0.43 6.79 14.09
C ASN A 50 0.23 5.40 13.45
N SER A 51 -0.66 5.29 12.45
CA SER A 51 -0.88 4.02 11.75
C SER A 51 0.37 3.49 11.03
N GLN A 52 1.25 4.37 10.56
CA GLN A 52 2.54 3.95 9.98
C GLN A 52 3.46 3.40 11.07
N LEU A 53 3.51 4.04 12.24
CA LEU A 53 4.26 3.54 13.39
C LEU A 53 3.75 2.16 13.85
N GLN A 54 2.43 1.98 13.95
CA GLN A 54 1.84 0.71 14.36
C GLN A 54 2.15 -0.43 13.38
N ILE A 55 2.14 -0.14 12.07
CA ILE A 55 2.58 -1.11 11.06
C ILE A 55 4.07 -1.39 11.18
N HIS A 56 4.89 -0.36 11.39
CA HIS A 56 6.33 -0.50 11.56
C HIS A 56 6.69 -1.37 12.78
N ILE A 57 6.02 -1.20 13.92
CA ILE A 57 6.25 -2.00 15.13
C ILE A 57 6.08 -3.50 14.85
N LYS A 58 5.17 -3.88 13.95
CA LYS A 58 4.97 -5.29 13.59
C LYS A 58 6.22 -5.94 13.00
N ILE A 59 7.11 -5.16 12.39
CA ILE A 59 8.41 -5.65 11.88
C ILE A 59 9.26 -6.18 13.04
N HIS A 60 9.32 -5.45 14.16
CA HIS A 60 10.05 -5.87 15.36
C HIS A 60 9.44 -7.12 16.00
N THR A 61 8.11 -7.23 16.00
CA THR A 61 7.42 -8.41 16.56
C THR A 61 7.44 -9.63 15.64
N GLY A 62 7.82 -9.47 14.36
CA GLY A 62 7.70 -10.53 13.35
C GLY A 62 6.26 -10.89 12.96
N GLU A 63 5.25 -10.14 13.39
CA GLU A 63 3.84 -10.49 13.20
C GLU A 63 3.39 -10.36 11.73
N LYS A 64 3.27 -11.51 11.05
CA LYS A 64 2.81 -11.60 9.65
C LYS A 64 1.43 -12.25 9.57
N ARG A 65 0.39 -11.42 9.63
CA ARG A 65 -1.03 -11.86 9.67
C ARG A 65 -1.59 -12.26 8.31
N TYR A 66 -1.04 -11.77 7.21
CA TYR A 66 -1.63 -11.95 5.89
C TYR A 66 -0.87 -13.00 5.10
N SER A 67 -1.50 -14.14 4.82
CA SER A 67 -0.91 -15.21 4.00
C SER A 67 -1.36 -15.13 2.54
N CYS A 68 -0.47 -15.51 1.65
CA CYS A 68 -0.82 -15.90 0.31
C CYS A 68 -1.47 -17.29 0.33
N HIS A 69 -2.48 -17.53 -0.51
CA HIS A 69 -3.13 -18.85 -0.65
C HIS A 69 -2.55 -19.68 -1.79
N ILE A 70 -1.74 -19.07 -2.66
CA ILE A 70 -1.09 -19.73 -3.81
C ILE A 70 0.33 -20.18 -3.44
N CYS A 71 0.98 -19.51 -2.48
CA CYS A 71 2.29 -19.85 -1.97
C CYS A 71 2.38 -19.54 -0.47
N GLU A 72 3.44 -20.02 0.19
CA GLU A 72 3.59 -19.95 1.65
C GLU A 72 4.04 -18.58 2.18
N HIS A 73 4.14 -17.56 1.31
CA HIS A 73 4.59 -16.23 1.73
C HIS A 73 3.57 -15.54 2.64
N ARG A 74 4.08 -14.95 3.73
CA ARG A 74 3.31 -14.16 4.70
C ARG A 74 3.77 -12.71 4.72
N PHE A 75 2.82 -11.81 4.94
CA PHE A 75 2.97 -10.35 4.87
C PHE A 75 2.45 -9.68 6.14
N ILE A 76 3.04 -8.53 6.46
CA ILE A 76 2.66 -7.70 7.61
C ILE A 76 1.38 -6.90 7.31
N THR A 77 1.22 -6.43 6.06
CA THR A 77 0.05 -5.66 5.64
C THR A 77 -0.73 -6.33 4.51
N LYS A 78 -2.04 -6.06 4.47
CA LYS A 78 -2.92 -6.52 3.38
C LYS A 78 -2.50 -5.96 2.03
N SER A 79 -2.04 -4.71 2.00
CA SER A 79 -1.62 -4.04 0.76
C SER A 79 -0.40 -4.72 0.12
N ASP A 80 0.54 -5.22 0.94
CA ASP A 80 1.70 -5.96 0.44
C ASP A 80 1.28 -7.31 -0.15
N LEU A 81 0.38 -8.03 0.52
CA LEU A 81 -0.24 -9.24 -0.04
C LEU A 81 -0.94 -8.96 -1.37
N GLN A 82 -1.73 -7.88 -1.46
CA GLN A 82 -2.44 -7.52 -2.71
C GLN A 82 -1.47 -7.23 -3.86
N LYS A 83 -0.37 -6.50 -3.60
CA LYS A 83 0.67 -6.26 -4.60
C LYS A 83 1.32 -7.56 -5.07
N HIS A 84 1.60 -8.47 -4.13
CA HIS A 84 2.13 -9.79 -4.43
C HIS A 84 1.16 -10.62 -5.28
N MET A 85 -0.13 -10.65 -4.91
CA MET A 85 -1.20 -11.32 -5.67
C MET A 85 -1.34 -10.77 -7.08
N LYS A 86 -1.29 -9.45 -7.27
CA LYS A 86 -1.37 -8.85 -8.61
C LYS A 86 -0.22 -9.30 -9.50
N LYS A 87 1.00 -9.38 -8.96
CA LYS A 87 2.17 -9.89 -9.70
C LYS A 87 2.02 -11.37 -10.05
N GLN A 88 1.56 -12.19 -9.11
CA GLN A 88 1.32 -13.61 -9.37
C GLN A 88 0.21 -13.85 -10.39
N SER A 89 -0.87 -13.07 -10.35
CA SER A 89 -1.94 -13.15 -11.35
C SER A 89 -1.40 -12.91 -12.76
N ILE A 90 -0.58 -11.87 -12.95
CA ILE A 90 0.03 -11.56 -14.26
C ILE A 90 0.95 -12.71 -14.71
N ALA A 91 1.81 -13.20 -13.82
CA ALA A 91 2.68 -14.34 -14.12
C ALA A 91 1.91 -15.62 -14.46
N ASN A 92 0.79 -15.87 -13.77
CA ASN A 92 -0.08 -17.01 -14.04
C ASN A 92 -0.88 -16.84 -15.34
N THR A 93 -1.27 -15.62 -15.72
CA THR A 93 -1.89 -15.33 -17.03
C THR A 93 -0.92 -15.60 -18.18
N TYR A 94 0.35 -15.21 -18.06
CA TYR A 94 1.36 -15.51 -19.09
C TYR A 94 1.65 -17.03 -19.17
N LYS A 95 1.74 -17.72 -18.03
CA LYS A 95 1.92 -19.19 -18.03
C LYS A 95 0.73 -19.93 -18.60
N ASN A 96 -0.50 -19.49 -18.33
CA ASN A 96 -1.74 -20.10 -18.85
C ASN A 96 -1.93 -19.83 -20.36
N THR A 97 -1.61 -18.63 -20.83
CA THR A 97 -1.66 -18.32 -22.28
C THR A 97 -0.58 -19.04 -23.08
N TYR A 98 0.62 -19.22 -22.54
CA TYR A 98 1.66 -20.04 -23.14
C TYR A 98 1.23 -21.51 -23.23
N TRP A 99 0.73 -22.10 -22.14
CA TRP A 99 0.20 -23.47 -22.12
C TRP A 99 -0.98 -23.69 -23.08
N ARG A 100 -1.88 -22.71 -23.23
CA ARG A 100 -2.99 -22.81 -24.20
C ARG A 100 -2.50 -22.78 -25.65
N LYS A 101 -1.46 -21.99 -25.96
CA LYS A 101 -0.87 -21.93 -27.32
C LYS A 101 -0.10 -23.20 -27.68
N THR A 102 0.57 -23.82 -26.70
CA THR A 102 1.33 -25.06 -26.95
C THR A 102 0.45 -26.30 -27.04
N ASN A 103 -0.76 -26.28 -26.47
CA ASN A 103 -1.68 -27.43 -26.47
C ASN A 103 -2.74 -27.40 -27.59
N THR A 104 -2.68 -26.43 -28.51
CA THR A 104 -3.50 -26.38 -29.74
C THR A 104 -2.74 -26.82 -31.01
N MET A 105 -1.48 -27.23 -30.89
CA MET A 105 -0.59 -27.65 -31.99
C MET A 105 -0.26 -29.15 -31.94
N SER A 106 -1.17 -29.97 -31.43
CA SER A 106 -1.00 -31.43 -31.35
C SER A 106 -2.28 -32.17 -31.72
N HIS A 107 -2.91 -31.79 -32.84
CA HIS A 107 -4.02 -32.54 -33.44
C HIS A 107 -4.14 -32.28 -34.97
N LEU A 108 -3.02 -32.31 -35.68
CA LEU A 108 -2.95 -32.61 -37.12
C LEU A 108 -1.74 -33.50 -37.37
#